data_AF-A0A941QAE5-F1
#
_entry.id   AF-A0A941QAE5-F1
#
_cell.length_a   1.000
_cell.length_b   1.000
_cell.length_c   1.000
_cell.angle_alpha   90.00
_cell.angle_beta   90.00
_cell.angle_gamma   90.00
#
_symmetry.space_group_name_H-M   'P 1'
#
loop_
_entity.id
_entity.type
_entity.pdbx_description
1 polymer ?
#
loop_
_entity_poly.entity_id
_entity_poly.type
_entity_poly.pdbx_seq_one_letter_code
_entity_poly.pdbx_strand_id
1 'polypeptide(L)'
;MILQALNRYYERLIEQKPEDVAPYGFSPEKVSFEILLTPDGGVAQINDIRDTSSKKPQPKLIEVPQSPKRANNIAPCFLWDKTSYVLGVSNTSKRADKEHEAFVELHETVLASEDDPGLKALLSFLRSWSPEQFEARGFPADMVDANLVFRLDGEQCYVHKRPAARAVRARLLAGDEGQEAAANSAICLNSAVCLVSGEVAPVARLHPAIKGVNGAQSSGASIVSFNLDAFTSYAKSQGGNAPVSEPAAFAYTTALNYLLRRGEHNRQRLQVGDASVVFWAEAADAQQASTAEDLFATLLSPPADDASEAARVRAVLERIAKGRPVADLVPNLEPGTRMYVLGLAPNASRLSVRFWQVDTLGVLAGRIAQHAEDLRLEPLPWRTEPSVYRLVLATVPHREGAKPKADHAINIVIGETMRAILSGGPYPRSLLANTIMRFRADGDISGLRVALCKGVLARERRRDIRTSEEEIPVSLDKQSTQPGYLLGRLFAVLEHVQRAALGSQINATIRDRYYGAASATPASIFPVLLRNTQNHLGKLRKERKGQAVNLEKDISEIVGGLPDQFPRSLKIEDQGRFAIGYYHQSQSYFTRRDTADSAYADESAEPTDIETEGADQ
;
A
#
# COMPACT_ATOMS: atom_id res chain seq x y z
N MET A 1 -10.77 12.18 14.18
CA MET A 1 -9.33 11.93 13.95
C MET A 1 -8.96 11.75 12.47
N ILE A 2 -9.37 10.66 11.78
CA ILE A 2 -9.02 10.44 10.35
C ILE A 2 -9.70 11.46 9.42
N LEU A 3 -11.04 11.55 9.46
CA LEU A 3 -11.79 12.46 8.59
C LEU A 3 -11.40 13.92 8.82
N GLN A 4 -11.11 14.30 10.06
CA GLN A 4 -10.58 15.63 10.42
C GLN A 4 -9.21 15.90 9.81
N ALA A 5 -8.29 14.92 9.86
CA ALA A 5 -6.97 15.08 9.25
C ALA A 5 -7.06 15.19 7.72
N LEU A 6 -7.95 14.43 7.09
CA LEU A 6 -8.25 14.55 5.66
C LEU A 6 -8.92 15.88 5.30
N ASN A 7 -9.79 16.42 6.17
CA ASN A 7 -10.40 17.75 5.99
C ASN A 7 -9.35 18.85 5.99
N ARG A 8 -8.47 18.86 7.00
CA ARG A 8 -7.34 19.81 7.07
C ARG A 8 -6.35 19.63 5.92
N TYR A 9 -6.19 18.40 5.42
CA TYR A 9 -5.36 18.16 4.26
C TYR A 9 -6.01 18.71 2.98
N TYR A 10 -7.33 18.58 2.83
CA TYR A 10 -8.07 19.21 1.74
C TYR A 10 -7.92 20.74 1.75
N GLU A 11 -8.08 21.38 2.91
CA GLU A 11 -7.91 22.83 3.08
C GLU A 11 -6.53 23.30 2.61
N ARG A 12 -5.46 22.61 3.02
CA ARG A 12 -4.09 22.92 2.56
C ARG A 12 -3.90 22.64 1.06
N LEU A 13 -4.48 21.55 0.56
CA LEU A 13 -4.38 21.18 -0.85
C LEU A 13 -5.03 22.22 -1.77
N ILE A 14 -6.22 22.72 -1.41
CA ILE A 14 -6.92 23.71 -2.24
C ILE A 14 -6.22 25.07 -2.21
N GLU A 15 -5.56 25.43 -1.10
CA GLU A 15 -4.75 26.64 -1.00
C GLU A 15 -3.44 26.55 -1.79
N GLN A 16 -2.73 25.42 -1.69
CA GLN A 16 -1.39 25.25 -2.27
C GLN A 16 -1.40 24.78 -3.72
N LYS A 17 -2.43 24.02 -4.12
CA LYS A 17 -2.56 23.38 -5.44
C LYS A 17 -3.99 23.46 -5.96
N PRO A 18 -4.55 24.67 -6.14
CA PRO A 18 -5.95 24.85 -6.55
C PRO A 18 -6.28 24.23 -7.93
N GLU A 19 -5.28 23.99 -8.78
CA GLU A 19 -5.47 23.37 -10.09
C GLU A 19 -5.58 21.83 -10.03
N ASP A 20 -5.06 21.20 -8.97
CA ASP A 20 -4.99 19.74 -8.83
C ASP A 20 -6.18 19.15 -8.04
N VAL A 21 -6.99 20.00 -7.41
CA VAL A 21 -8.00 19.63 -6.42
C VAL A 21 -9.27 20.44 -6.68
N ALA A 22 -10.41 19.74 -6.79
CA ALA A 22 -11.68 20.43 -7.05
C ALA A 22 -12.16 21.24 -5.83
N PRO A 23 -12.64 22.48 -6.03
CA PRO A 23 -13.28 23.29 -4.99
C PRO A 23 -14.63 22.69 -4.60
N TYR A 24 -15.14 23.10 -3.43
CA TYR A 24 -16.43 22.61 -2.92
C TYR A 24 -17.54 22.71 -3.96
N GLY A 25 -18.23 21.58 -4.17
CA GLY A 25 -19.32 21.48 -5.13
C GLY A 25 -18.90 21.22 -6.59
N PHE A 26 -17.62 20.99 -6.87
CA PHE A 26 -17.10 20.59 -8.18
C PHE A 26 -16.43 19.21 -8.12
N SER A 27 -16.35 18.50 -9.25
CA SER A 27 -15.57 17.26 -9.36
C SER A 27 -14.94 17.11 -10.75
N PRO A 28 -13.79 16.44 -10.86
CA PRO A 28 -13.22 16.08 -12.15
C PRO A 28 -14.01 14.91 -12.75
N GLU A 29 -14.59 15.12 -13.93
CA GLU A 29 -15.40 14.12 -14.63
C GLU A 29 -14.86 13.88 -16.05
N LYS A 30 -15.10 12.68 -16.56
CA LYS A 30 -14.69 12.27 -17.91
C LYS A 30 -15.66 12.86 -18.92
N VAL A 31 -15.21 13.79 -19.75
CA VAL A 31 -16.00 14.47 -20.78
C VAL A 31 -15.38 14.21 -22.16
N SER A 32 -16.23 13.91 -23.14
CA SER A 32 -15.77 13.54 -24.48
C SER A 32 -16.02 14.62 -25.52
N PHE A 33 -17.12 15.37 -25.40
CA PHE A 33 -17.50 16.35 -26.42
C PHE A 33 -17.91 17.68 -25.80
N GLU A 34 -17.77 18.74 -26.60
CA GLU A 34 -18.22 20.09 -26.30
C GLU A 34 -19.23 20.54 -27.36
N ILE A 35 -20.35 21.11 -26.93
CA ILE A 35 -21.30 21.81 -27.81
C ILE A 35 -20.93 23.31 -27.82
N LEU A 36 -20.57 23.82 -28.99
CA LEU A 36 -20.34 25.24 -29.21
C LEU A 36 -21.67 25.91 -29.58
N LEU A 37 -22.16 26.78 -28.70
CA LEU A 37 -23.43 27.48 -28.85
C LEU A 37 -23.23 28.87 -29.45
N THR A 38 -24.09 29.25 -30.39
CA THR A 38 -24.19 30.64 -30.84
C THR A 38 -24.94 31.48 -29.78
N PRO A 39 -24.83 32.82 -29.80
CA PRO A 39 -25.53 33.69 -28.84
C PRO A 39 -27.06 33.54 -28.81
N ASP A 40 -27.67 33.10 -29.91
CA ASP A 40 -29.10 32.82 -30.03
C ASP A 40 -29.50 31.39 -29.59
N GLY A 41 -28.54 30.55 -29.17
CA GLY A 41 -28.77 29.18 -28.70
C GLY A 41 -28.76 28.11 -29.79
N GLY A 42 -28.38 28.47 -31.02
CA GLY A 42 -28.07 27.49 -32.06
C GLY A 42 -26.78 26.71 -31.77
N VAL A 43 -26.62 25.55 -32.42
CA VAL A 43 -25.37 24.79 -32.35
C VAL A 43 -24.47 25.23 -33.51
N ALA A 44 -23.38 25.92 -33.20
CA ALA A 44 -22.36 26.31 -34.17
C ALA A 44 -21.53 25.09 -34.61
N GLN A 45 -21.07 24.30 -33.63
CA GLN A 45 -20.20 23.15 -33.86
C GLN A 45 -20.25 22.17 -32.69
N ILE A 46 -19.98 20.89 -32.97
CA ILE A 46 -19.63 19.89 -31.96
C ILE A 46 -18.12 19.62 -32.02
N ASN A 47 -17.44 19.81 -30.90
CA ASN A 47 -16.01 19.58 -30.78
C ASN A 47 -15.74 18.27 -30.04
N ASP A 48 -14.97 17.37 -30.66
CA ASP A 48 -14.40 16.22 -29.96
C ASP A 48 -13.18 16.67 -29.16
N ILE A 49 -13.27 16.56 -27.84
CA ILE A 49 -12.26 17.04 -26.90
C ILE A 49 -11.50 15.89 -26.21
N ARG A 50 -11.70 14.65 -26.69
CA ARG A 50 -11.00 13.47 -26.20
C ARG A 50 -9.50 13.58 -26.45
N ASP A 51 -8.72 13.00 -25.55
CA ASP A 51 -7.28 12.81 -25.73
C ASP A 51 -7.02 11.70 -26.75
N THR A 52 -6.37 12.06 -27.85
CA THR A 52 -6.03 11.19 -28.98
C THR A 52 -4.59 10.67 -28.93
N SER A 53 -3.84 10.93 -27.86
CA SER A 53 -2.46 10.44 -27.69
C SER A 53 -2.35 8.92 -27.62
N SER A 54 -3.43 8.23 -27.23
CA SER A 54 -3.49 6.78 -27.17
C SER A 54 -4.22 6.18 -28.38
N LYS A 55 -4.04 4.87 -28.63
CA LYS A 55 -4.67 4.16 -29.77
C LYS A 55 -6.20 4.30 -29.84
N LYS A 56 -6.88 4.60 -28.73
CA LYS A 56 -8.31 4.87 -28.68
C LYS A 56 -8.55 6.21 -28.00
N PRO A 57 -9.29 7.15 -28.60
CA PRO A 57 -9.61 8.43 -27.97
C PRO A 57 -10.16 8.23 -26.55
N GLN A 58 -9.55 8.88 -25.57
CA GLN A 58 -9.97 8.80 -24.16
C GLN A 58 -10.68 10.09 -23.76
N PRO A 59 -11.79 10.01 -22.99
CA PRO A 59 -12.41 11.21 -22.43
C PRO A 59 -11.41 12.05 -21.63
N LYS A 60 -11.48 13.37 -21.79
CA LYS A 60 -10.67 14.32 -21.06
C LYS A 60 -11.26 14.52 -19.65
N LEU A 61 -10.41 14.64 -18.64
CA LEU A 61 -10.86 15.03 -17.30
C LEU A 61 -11.10 16.53 -17.27
N ILE A 62 -12.34 16.94 -16.99
CA ILE A 62 -12.74 18.34 -16.86
C ILE A 62 -13.37 18.53 -15.48
N GLU A 63 -12.96 19.60 -14.79
CA GLU A 63 -13.63 20.05 -13.58
C GLU A 63 -14.99 20.65 -13.93
N VAL A 64 -16.05 20.03 -13.41
CA VAL A 64 -17.44 20.41 -13.65
C VAL A 64 -18.21 20.44 -12.32
N PRO A 65 -19.38 21.10 -12.25
CA PRO A 65 -20.23 21.04 -11.06
C PRO A 65 -20.52 19.58 -10.67
N GLN A 66 -20.27 19.22 -9.40
CA GLN A 66 -20.37 17.85 -8.91
C GLN A 66 -21.71 17.19 -9.27
N SER A 67 -21.64 15.94 -9.76
CA SER A 67 -22.81 15.14 -10.14
C SER A 67 -23.66 14.75 -8.92
N PRO A 68 -25.00 14.74 -9.04
CA PRO A 68 -25.86 14.18 -8.03
C PRO A 68 -25.73 12.65 -7.99
N LYS A 69 -26.04 12.03 -6.85
CA LYS A 69 -26.08 10.56 -6.75
C LYS A 69 -27.30 9.99 -7.45
N ARG A 70 -27.09 9.45 -8.65
CA ARG A 70 -28.08 8.73 -9.45
C ARG A 70 -28.08 7.25 -9.07
N ALA A 71 -28.99 6.85 -8.18
CA ALA A 71 -29.33 5.44 -8.02
C ALA A 71 -30.33 5.04 -9.12
N ASN A 72 -31.61 4.92 -8.79
CA ASN A 72 -32.69 4.74 -9.79
C ASN A 72 -33.40 6.05 -10.18
N ASN A 73 -33.08 7.15 -9.50
CA ASN A 73 -33.73 8.46 -9.66
C ASN A 73 -33.17 9.21 -10.87
N ILE A 74 -34.03 9.99 -11.52
CA ILE A 74 -33.65 10.96 -12.56
C ILE A 74 -33.14 12.21 -11.84
N ALA A 75 -31.88 12.56 -12.05
CA ALA A 75 -31.25 13.70 -11.37
C ALA A 75 -30.21 14.34 -12.30
N PRO A 76 -30.53 15.41 -13.03
CA PRO A 76 -29.63 16.06 -13.99
C PRO A 76 -28.40 16.70 -13.31
N CYS A 77 -27.29 16.73 -14.05
CA CYS A 77 -26.11 17.49 -13.68
C CYS A 77 -26.30 18.96 -14.07
N PHE A 78 -25.66 19.88 -13.35
CA PHE A 78 -25.78 21.31 -13.63
C PHE A 78 -24.72 21.74 -14.67
N LEU A 79 -25.17 22.21 -15.84
CA LEU A 79 -24.38 22.74 -16.97
C LEU A 79 -23.47 21.73 -17.71
N TRP A 80 -23.70 20.44 -17.51
CA TRP A 80 -23.06 19.34 -18.23
C TRP A 80 -23.89 18.07 -17.99
N ASP A 81 -23.86 17.07 -18.87
CA ASP A 81 -24.40 15.73 -18.60
C ASP A 81 -24.08 14.76 -19.75
N LYS A 82 -24.49 13.49 -19.64
CA LYS A 82 -24.52 12.56 -20.77
C LYS A 82 -25.61 12.93 -21.78
N THR A 83 -25.47 12.49 -23.03
CA THR A 83 -26.44 12.75 -24.11
C THR A 83 -27.89 12.43 -23.78
N SER A 84 -28.14 11.46 -22.89
CA SER A 84 -29.50 11.10 -22.53
C SER A 84 -30.23 12.20 -21.76
N TYR A 85 -29.50 13.03 -21.01
CA TYR A 85 -30.03 14.22 -20.33
C TYR A 85 -29.90 15.47 -21.21
N VAL A 86 -28.76 15.67 -21.86
CA VAL A 86 -28.55 16.91 -22.64
C VAL A 86 -29.37 16.94 -23.93
N LEU A 87 -29.49 15.80 -24.62
CA LEU A 87 -30.03 15.72 -25.98
C LEU A 87 -31.25 14.78 -26.11
N GLY A 88 -31.59 14.03 -25.06
CA GLY A 88 -32.66 13.02 -25.09
C GLY A 88 -32.31 11.75 -25.88
N VAL A 89 -31.02 11.51 -26.17
CA VAL A 89 -30.56 10.38 -27.00
C VAL A 89 -29.68 9.43 -26.19
N SER A 90 -29.97 8.14 -26.23
CA SER A 90 -29.23 7.11 -25.49
C SER A 90 -29.37 5.73 -26.13
N ASN A 91 -28.31 4.92 -26.06
CA ASN A 91 -28.38 3.49 -26.40
C ASN A 91 -28.69 2.62 -25.16
N THR A 92 -28.48 3.17 -23.96
CA THR A 92 -28.54 2.42 -22.70
C THR A 92 -29.74 2.80 -21.83
N SER A 93 -30.25 4.02 -21.94
CA SER A 93 -31.37 4.52 -21.16
C SER A 93 -32.70 4.37 -21.90
N LYS A 94 -33.65 3.69 -21.27
CA LYS A 94 -35.05 3.60 -21.75
C LYS A 94 -35.92 4.80 -21.31
N ARG A 95 -35.33 5.79 -20.63
CA ARG A 95 -36.01 6.94 -20.04
C ARG A 95 -35.38 8.26 -20.49
N ALA A 96 -34.75 8.27 -21.66
CA ALA A 96 -33.99 9.42 -22.16
C ALA A 96 -34.88 10.65 -22.37
N ASP A 97 -36.15 10.45 -22.73
CA ASP A 97 -37.20 11.45 -22.77
C ASP A 97 -37.34 12.19 -21.41
N LYS A 98 -37.53 11.43 -20.34
CA LYS A 98 -37.71 11.97 -18.97
C LYS A 98 -36.42 12.53 -18.39
N GLU A 99 -35.28 11.93 -18.74
CA GLU A 99 -33.97 12.44 -18.35
C GLU A 99 -33.72 13.82 -18.98
N HIS A 100 -34.09 13.99 -20.26
CA HIS A 100 -33.96 15.28 -20.94
C HIS A 100 -34.93 16.33 -20.41
N GLU A 101 -36.20 15.98 -20.22
CA GLU A 101 -37.20 16.87 -19.63
C GLU A 101 -36.73 17.41 -18.27
N ALA A 102 -36.23 16.54 -17.38
CA ALA A 102 -35.69 16.96 -16.08
C ALA A 102 -34.47 17.88 -16.22
N PHE A 103 -33.59 17.63 -17.21
CA PHE A 103 -32.44 18.51 -17.47
C PHE A 103 -32.89 19.91 -17.93
N VAL A 104 -33.89 20.00 -18.80
CA VAL A 104 -34.47 21.27 -19.24
C VAL A 104 -35.09 22.00 -18.05
N GLU A 105 -35.96 21.33 -17.29
CA GLU A 105 -36.67 21.90 -16.13
C GLU A 105 -35.70 22.46 -15.08
N LEU A 106 -34.63 21.72 -14.75
CA LEU A 106 -33.59 22.19 -13.83
C LEU A 106 -33.03 23.53 -14.31
N HIS A 107 -32.58 23.59 -15.57
CA HIS A 107 -31.88 24.77 -16.08
C HIS A 107 -32.83 25.96 -16.27
N GLU A 108 -34.06 25.73 -16.73
CA GLU A 108 -35.08 26.80 -16.82
C GLU A 108 -35.35 27.44 -15.47
N THR A 109 -35.44 26.63 -14.41
CA THR A 109 -35.72 27.12 -13.07
C THR A 109 -34.53 27.88 -12.49
N VAL A 110 -33.35 27.28 -12.50
CA VAL A 110 -32.18 27.83 -11.77
C VAL A 110 -31.49 28.96 -12.52
N LEU A 111 -31.75 29.11 -13.83
CA LEU A 111 -31.16 30.15 -14.66
C LEU A 111 -32.16 31.26 -15.04
N ALA A 112 -33.40 31.20 -14.55
CA ALA A 112 -34.48 32.13 -14.94
C ALA A 112 -34.12 33.62 -14.76
N SER A 113 -33.37 33.94 -13.70
CA SER A 113 -32.96 35.30 -13.33
C SER A 113 -31.58 35.70 -13.83
N GLU A 114 -30.90 34.85 -14.61
CA GLU A 114 -29.50 35.09 -14.99
C GLU A 114 -29.39 35.83 -16.32
N ASP A 115 -28.59 36.90 -16.33
CA ASP A 115 -28.38 37.73 -17.51
C ASP A 115 -27.15 37.37 -18.35
N ASP A 116 -26.34 36.41 -17.89
CA ASP A 116 -25.11 36.01 -18.58
C ASP A 116 -25.38 35.44 -20.00
N PRO A 117 -24.65 35.91 -21.03
CA PRO A 117 -24.86 35.47 -22.41
C PRO A 117 -24.73 33.95 -22.62
N GLY A 118 -23.81 33.29 -21.94
CA GLY A 118 -23.59 31.85 -22.07
C GLY A 118 -24.72 31.03 -21.44
N LEU A 119 -25.24 31.48 -20.30
CA LEU A 119 -26.39 30.86 -19.64
C LEU A 119 -27.68 31.05 -20.46
N LYS A 120 -27.89 32.24 -21.05
CA LYS A 120 -29.01 32.50 -21.96
C LYS A 120 -28.94 31.67 -23.24
N ALA A 121 -27.77 31.55 -23.85
CA ALA A 121 -27.57 30.71 -25.01
C ALA A 121 -27.91 29.24 -24.72
N LEU A 122 -27.53 28.72 -23.53
CA LEU A 122 -27.91 27.37 -23.10
C LEU A 122 -29.42 27.23 -22.93
N LEU A 123 -30.11 28.20 -22.31
CA LEU A 123 -31.57 28.15 -22.18
C LEU A 123 -32.28 28.15 -23.54
N SER A 124 -31.84 29.01 -24.45
CA SER A 124 -32.39 29.07 -25.82
C SER A 124 -32.15 27.77 -26.59
N PHE A 125 -30.97 27.17 -26.43
CA PHE A 125 -30.66 25.83 -26.95
C PHE A 125 -31.64 24.79 -26.41
N LEU A 126 -31.81 24.70 -25.09
CA LEU A 126 -32.68 23.70 -24.46
C LEU A 126 -34.15 23.85 -24.86
N ARG A 127 -34.63 25.08 -25.06
CA ARG A 127 -36.02 25.34 -25.50
C ARG A 127 -36.30 24.99 -26.96
N SER A 128 -35.27 25.03 -27.81
CA SER A 128 -35.40 24.81 -29.25
C SER A 128 -34.95 23.41 -29.69
N TRP A 129 -34.26 22.68 -28.81
CA TRP A 129 -33.75 21.35 -29.09
C TRP A 129 -34.86 20.29 -29.06
N SER A 130 -34.75 19.30 -29.95
CA SER A 130 -35.53 18.07 -29.91
C SER A 130 -34.65 16.88 -30.31
N PRO A 131 -34.88 15.67 -29.78
CA PRO A 131 -34.01 14.52 -30.03
C PRO A 131 -33.84 14.16 -31.53
N GLU A 132 -34.85 14.42 -32.37
CA GLU A 132 -34.81 14.15 -33.82
C GLU A 132 -33.73 15.00 -34.53
N GLN A 133 -33.36 16.15 -33.95
CA GLN A 133 -32.32 17.01 -34.50
C GLN A 133 -30.92 16.38 -34.42
N PHE A 134 -30.71 15.37 -33.56
CA PHE A 134 -29.44 14.67 -33.43
C PHE A 134 -29.04 13.98 -34.75
N GLU A 135 -29.96 13.18 -35.31
CA GLU A 135 -29.75 12.49 -36.59
C GLU A 135 -29.79 13.46 -37.77
N ALA A 136 -30.73 14.41 -37.76
CA ALA A 136 -30.89 15.38 -38.85
C ALA A 136 -29.64 16.28 -39.04
N ARG A 137 -28.91 16.56 -37.96
CA ARG A 137 -27.64 17.33 -38.00
C ARG A 137 -26.41 16.45 -38.23
N GLY A 138 -26.55 15.13 -38.33
CA GLY A 138 -25.44 14.22 -38.57
C GLY A 138 -24.40 14.18 -37.44
N PHE A 139 -24.84 14.31 -36.18
CA PHE A 139 -23.92 14.24 -35.05
C PHE A 139 -23.26 12.86 -34.95
N PRO A 140 -21.99 12.77 -34.51
CA PRO A 140 -21.26 11.50 -34.47
C PRO A 140 -21.96 10.46 -33.59
N ALA A 141 -22.12 9.23 -34.09
CA ALA A 141 -22.78 8.15 -33.34
C ALA A 141 -22.02 7.76 -32.05
N ASP A 142 -20.71 8.00 -32.00
CA ASP A 142 -19.87 7.76 -30.81
C ASP A 142 -20.02 8.84 -29.73
N MET A 143 -20.82 9.88 -30.00
CA MET A 143 -21.27 10.86 -29.00
C MET A 143 -22.31 10.27 -28.05
N VAL A 144 -23.11 9.29 -28.50
CA VAL A 144 -24.20 8.70 -27.71
C VAL A 144 -23.66 8.08 -26.41
N ASP A 145 -24.33 8.42 -25.30
CA ASP A 145 -23.99 8.06 -23.92
C ASP A 145 -22.69 8.68 -23.38
N ALA A 146 -22.04 9.59 -24.13
CA ALA A 146 -20.90 10.35 -23.65
C ALA A 146 -21.32 11.62 -22.89
N ASN A 147 -20.47 12.06 -21.95
CA ASN A 147 -20.65 13.32 -21.23
C ASN A 147 -20.24 14.52 -22.08
N LEU A 148 -21.03 15.60 -21.97
CA LEU A 148 -20.94 16.82 -22.75
C LEU A 148 -20.79 18.05 -21.87
N VAL A 149 -20.07 19.06 -22.36
CA VAL A 149 -20.03 20.42 -21.79
C VAL A 149 -20.37 21.45 -22.87
N PHE A 150 -20.61 22.69 -22.47
CA PHE A 150 -20.98 23.79 -23.38
C PHE A 150 -19.94 24.91 -23.39
N ARG A 151 -19.79 25.57 -24.54
CA ARG A 151 -19.01 26.80 -24.71
C ARG A 151 -19.79 27.78 -25.59
N LEU A 152 -19.61 29.08 -25.38
CA LEU A 152 -20.19 30.10 -26.25
C LEU A 152 -19.24 30.42 -27.40
N ASP A 153 -19.76 30.57 -28.62
CA ASP A 153 -18.98 30.93 -29.80
C ASP A 153 -18.29 32.29 -29.60
N GLY A 154 -17.05 32.39 -30.08
CA GLY A 154 -16.16 33.53 -29.82
C GLY A 154 -15.49 33.55 -28.44
N GLU A 155 -15.85 32.67 -27.50
CA GLU A 155 -15.24 32.59 -26.17
C GLU A 155 -14.41 31.31 -25.97
N GLN A 156 -13.35 31.38 -25.16
CA GLN A 156 -12.47 30.23 -24.84
C GLN A 156 -12.88 29.50 -23.54
N CYS A 157 -13.80 30.06 -22.77
CA CYS A 157 -14.20 29.54 -21.46
C CYS A 157 -15.47 28.68 -21.56
N TYR A 158 -15.49 27.52 -20.91
CA TYR A 158 -16.72 26.73 -20.80
C TYR A 158 -17.80 27.46 -20.01
N VAL A 159 -19.07 27.25 -20.37
CA VAL A 159 -20.22 27.91 -19.72
C VAL A 159 -20.23 27.68 -18.20
N HIS A 160 -19.94 26.45 -17.75
CA HIS A 160 -19.89 26.11 -16.32
C HIS A 160 -18.73 26.77 -15.54
N LYS A 161 -17.74 27.35 -16.23
CA LYS A 161 -16.64 28.09 -15.61
C LYS A 161 -16.89 29.60 -15.52
N ARG A 162 -17.96 30.11 -16.16
CA ARG A 162 -18.30 31.53 -16.12
C ARG A 162 -18.62 31.99 -14.69
N PRO A 163 -18.31 33.24 -14.30
CA PRO A 163 -18.60 33.75 -12.96
C PRO A 163 -20.07 33.62 -12.56
N ALA A 164 -21.00 33.92 -13.46
CA ALA A 164 -22.44 33.78 -13.22
C ALA A 164 -22.84 32.32 -12.94
N ALA A 165 -22.33 31.37 -13.72
CA ALA A 165 -22.56 29.94 -13.51
C ALA A 165 -22.06 29.47 -12.13
N ARG A 166 -20.87 29.95 -11.72
CA ARG A 166 -20.31 29.65 -10.39
C ARG A 166 -21.15 30.26 -9.26
N ALA A 167 -21.69 31.46 -9.45
CA ALA A 167 -22.58 32.11 -8.49
C ALA A 167 -23.91 31.34 -8.34
N VAL A 168 -24.53 30.91 -9.44
CA VAL A 168 -25.72 30.05 -9.41
C VAL A 168 -25.40 28.74 -8.66
N ARG A 169 -24.27 28.10 -8.99
CA ARG A 169 -23.87 26.87 -8.30
C ARG A 169 -23.68 27.08 -6.80
N ALA A 170 -23.09 28.20 -6.38
CA ALA A 170 -22.94 28.53 -4.97
C ALA A 170 -24.30 28.68 -4.26
N ARG A 171 -25.29 29.33 -4.90
CA ARG A 171 -26.67 29.42 -4.37
C ARG A 171 -27.34 28.05 -4.25
N LEU A 172 -27.17 27.18 -5.27
CA LEU A 172 -27.68 25.80 -5.24
C LEU A 172 -27.07 24.98 -4.10
N LEU A 173 -25.80 25.23 -3.75
CA LEU A 173 -25.13 24.57 -2.63
C LEU A 173 -25.52 25.17 -1.27
N ALA A 174 -25.85 26.46 -1.23
CA ALA A 174 -26.31 27.16 -0.02
C ALA A 174 -27.77 26.84 0.34
N GLY A 175 -28.55 26.36 -0.64
CA GLY A 175 -29.93 25.91 -0.43
C GLY A 175 -30.97 27.05 -0.39
N ASP A 176 -30.82 28.09 -1.22
CA ASP A 176 -31.76 29.22 -1.30
C ASP A 176 -33.22 28.76 -1.54
N GLU A 177 -33.99 28.72 -0.45
CA GLU A 177 -35.39 29.14 -0.18
C GLU A 177 -36.50 29.06 -1.26
N GLY A 178 -36.44 28.18 -2.26
CA GLY A 178 -37.55 28.07 -3.21
C GLY A 178 -37.70 26.71 -3.88
N GLN A 179 -38.45 25.80 -3.23
CA GLN A 179 -39.40 24.81 -3.80
C GLN A 179 -39.34 23.44 -3.08
N GLU A 180 -40.32 23.28 -2.19
CA GLU A 180 -41.10 22.06 -1.94
C GLU A 180 -40.40 20.70 -2.00
N ALA A 181 -39.64 20.39 -0.95
CA ALA A 181 -39.64 19.01 -0.45
C ALA A 181 -40.97 18.79 0.31
N ALA A 182 -41.92 18.18 -0.40
CA ALA A 182 -43.24 17.83 0.09
C ALA A 182 -43.23 17.26 1.52
N ALA A 183 -44.12 17.81 2.33
CA ALA A 183 -44.39 17.48 3.72
C ALA A 183 -44.49 15.97 3.98
N ASN A 184 -43.68 15.48 4.93
CA ASN A 184 -44.11 14.69 6.09
C ASN A 184 -42.91 13.97 6.75
N SER A 185 -42.18 14.65 7.63
CA SER A 185 -41.99 14.24 9.02
C SER A 185 -40.98 15.17 9.71
N ALA A 186 -41.48 15.85 10.75
CA ALA A 186 -40.80 16.33 11.94
C ALA A 186 -39.50 17.15 11.80
N ILE A 187 -39.62 18.43 12.19
CA ILE A 187 -38.68 19.24 12.99
C ILE A 187 -37.35 19.63 12.34
N CYS A 188 -37.29 20.76 11.61
CA CYS A 188 -36.07 21.59 11.55
C CYS A 188 -34.72 20.87 11.24
N LEU A 189 -34.72 19.74 10.53
CA LEU A 189 -33.82 18.59 10.80
C LEU A 189 -32.60 18.42 9.88
N ASN A 190 -32.30 19.35 8.96
CA ASN A 190 -31.20 19.14 8.02
C ASN A 190 -29.83 19.64 8.51
N SER A 191 -29.77 20.52 9.51
CA SER A 191 -28.50 21.01 10.06
C SER A 191 -28.21 20.40 11.44
N ALA A 192 -26.97 19.94 11.64
CA ALA A 192 -26.49 19.45 12.93
C ALA A 192 -25.04 19.85 13.13
N VAL A 193 -24.55 19.72 14.37
CA VAL A 193 -23.12 19.86 14.65
C VAL A 193 -22.36 18.76 13.89
N CYS A 194 -21.48 19.17 12.99
CA CYS A 194 -20.63 18.28 12.24
C CYS A 194 -19.58 17.63 13.15
N LEU A 195 -19.50 16.30 13.18
CA LEU A 195 -18.49 15.57 13.97
C LEU A 195 -17.04 15.76 13.45
N VAL A 196 -16.87 16.36 12.27
CA VAL A 196 -15.56 16.65 11.68
C VAL A 196 -15.13 18.08 12.00
N SER A 197 -15.89 19.08 11.55
CA SER A 197 -15.53 20.50 11.74
C SER A 197 -15.94 21.07 13.10
N GLY A 198 -16.95 20.50 13.77
CA GLY A 198 -17.54 21.08 14.98
C GLY A 198 -18.56 22.19 14.72
N GLU A 199 -18.77 22.57 13.45
CA GLU A 199 -19.69 23.64 13.04
C GLU A 199 -21.09 23.09 12.77
N VAL A 200 -22.11 23.94 12.94
CA VAL A 200 -23.50 23.61 12.57
C VAL A 200 -23.68 23.83 11.07
N ALA A 201 -23.97 22.76 10.33
CA ALA A 201 -24.14 22.80 8.88
C ALA A 201 -25.06 21.67 8.39
N PRO A 202 -25.57 21.75 7.14
CA PRO A 202 -26.37 20.70 6.54
C PRO A 202 -25.64 19.35 6.55
N VAL A 203 -26.31 18.31 7.04
CA VAL A 203 -25.74 16.96 7.20
C VAL A 203 -25.79 16.21 5.87
N ALA A 204 -24.64 15.70 5.45
CA ALA A 204 -24.53 14.84 4.28
C ALA A 204 -25.28 13.52 4.52
N ARG A 205 -26.46 13.37 3.90
CA ARG A 205 -27.23 12.12 3.96
C ARG A 205 -26.42 10.92 3.47
N LEU A 206 -25.68 11.10 2.37
CA LEU A 206 -24.80 10.09 1.78
C LEU A 206 -23.47 10.73 1.39
N HIS A 207 -22.35 10.17 1.85
CA HIS A 207 -21.04 10.75 1.58
C HIS A 207 -20.53 10.38 0.18
N PRO A 208 -19.74 11.23 -0.50
CA PRO A 208 -19.19 10.92 -1.82
C PRO A 208 -18.39 9.62 -1.85
N ALA A 209 -18.34 8.97 -3.02
CA ALA A 209 -17.65 7.70 -3.18
C ALA A 209 -16.13 7.88 -3.25
N ILE A 210 -15.39 6.97 -2.63
CA ILE A 210 -13.94 6.88 -2.71
C ILE A 210 -13.56 5.94 -3.86
N LYS A 211 -12.84 6.47 -4.84
CA LYS A 211 -12.35 5.76 -6.03
C LYS A 211 -10.85 5.48 -5.88
N GLY A 212 -10.33 4.50 -6.62
CA GLY A 212 -8.88 4.22 -6.69
C GLY A 212 -8.33 3.21 -5.67
N VAL A 213 -9.16 2.71 -4.74
CA VAL A 213 -8.79 1.56 -3.87
C VAL A 213 -8.78 0.28 -4.70
N ASN A 214 -7.68 -0.47 -4.63
CA ASN A 214 -7.56 -1.74 -5.36
C ASN A 214 -8.54 -2.78 -4.82
N GLY A 215 -9.25 -3.48 -5.72
CA GLY A 215 -10.25 -4.48 -5.37
C GLY A 215 -11.63 -3.94 -4.94
N ALA A 216 -11.80 -2.61 -4.87
CA ALA A 216 -13.10 -1.99 -4.65
C ALA A 216 -13.91 -1.86 -5.97
N GLN A 217 -15.20 -1.52 -5.86
CA GLN A 217 -16.06 -1.27 -7.03
C GLN A 217 -15.51 -0.12 -7.89
N SER A 218 -15.69 -0.23 -9.22
CA SER A 218 -15.23 0.79 -10.18
C SER A 218 -15.93 2.14 -10.01
N SER A 219 -17.18 2.13 -9.55
CA SER A 219 -17.96 3.32 -9.15
C SER A 219 -17.49 3.96 -7.84
N GLY A 220 -16.58 3.29 -7.12
CA GLY A 220 -16.08 3.68 -5.81
C GLY A 220 -16.80 2.99 -4.65
N ALA A 221 -16.26 3.14 -3.45
CA ALA A 221 -16.76 2.55 -2.22
C ALA A 221 -16.92 3.61 -1.12
N SER A 222 -17.73 3.31 -0.10
CA SER A 222 -18.00 4.24 1.00
C SER A 222 -17.16 3.90 2.24
N ILE A 223 -16.52 4.91 2.84
CA ILE A 223 -15.83 4.76 4.15
C ILE A 223 -16.81 4.96 5.32
N VAL A 224 -17.83 5.79 5.15
CA VAL A 224 -18.96 5.96 6.09
C VAL A 224 -20.25 5.71 5.32
N SER A 225 -21.03 4.71 5.72
CA SER A 225 -22.36 4.45 5.15
C SER A 225 -23.26 3.69 6.12
N PHE A 226 -24.53 4.03 6.13
CA PHE A 226 -25.60 3.35 6.86
C PHE A 226 -26.71 3.03 5.85
N ASN A 227 -26.79 1.78 5.41
CA ASN A 227 -27.68 1.35 4.32
C ASN A 227 -28.73 0.31 4.74
N LEU A 228 -28.73 -0.14 6.00
CA LEU A 228 -29.70 -1.08 6.56
C LEU A 228 -30.12 -0.59 7.95
N ASP A 229 -31.33 -0.93 8.36
CA ASP A 229 -31.89 -0.51 9.66
C ASP A 229 -31.07 -1.03 10.84
N ALA A 230 -30.42 -2.19 10.71
CA ALA A 230 -29.51 -2.72 11.74
C ALA A 230 -28.29 -1.79 12.02
N PHE A 231 -28.01 -0.82 11.15
CA PHE A 231 -26.92 0.15 11.33
C PHE A 231 -27.40 1.49 11.87
N THR A 232 -28.71 1.71 12.03
CA THR A 232 -29.27 2.96 12.53
C THR A 232 -29.36 2.94 14.06
N SER A 233 -29.35 4.10 14.70
CA SER A 233 -29.45 4.23 16.15
C SER A 233 -30.20 5.51 16.50
N TYR A 234 -30.84 5.54 17.68
CA TYR A 234 -31.56 6.72 18.19
C TYR A 234 -32.62 7.29 17.22
N ALA A 235 -33.31 6.42 16.48
CA ALA A 235 -34.27 6.79 15.43
C ALA A 235 -33.70 7.66 14.29
N LYS A 236 -32.37 7.74 14.16
CA LYS A 236 -31.69 8.47 13.07
C LYS A 236 -31.39 7.54 11.92
N SER A 237 -31.69 7.96 10.70
CA SER A 237 -31.40 7.19 9.49
C SER A 237 -30.20 7.76 8.71
N GLN A 238 -29.51 6.90 7.97
CA GLN A 238 -28.43 7.28 7.05
C GLN A 238 -27.38 8.22 7.69
N GLY A 239 -26.98 9.30 7.01
CA GLY A 239 -25.99 10.27 7.51
C GLY A 239 -26.37 10.93 8.85
N GLY A 240 -27.65 10.95 9.23
CA GLY A 240 -28.08 11.44 10.54
C GLY A 240 -27.50 10.63 11.70
N ASN A 241 -27.14 9.36 11.48
CA ASN A 241 -26.59 8.48 12.51
C ASN A 241 -25.15 8.86 12.93
N ALA A 242 -24.41 9.53 12.05
CA ALA A 242 -23.10 10.11 12.34
C ALA A 242 -22.97 11.42 11.57
N PRO A 243 -23.46 12.54 12.14
CA PRO A 243 -23.61 13.78 11.39
C PRO A 243 -22.25 14.33 10.93
N VAL A 244 -22.04 14.32 9.62
CA VAL A 244 -20.92 14.99 8.94
C VAL A 244 -21.53 15.96 7.94
N SER A 245 -21.06 17.20 7.90
CA SER A 245 -21.62 18.21 7.02
C SER A 245 -21.29 17.92 5.56
N GLU A 246 -22.09 18.42 4.63
CA GLU A 246 -21.82 18.30 3.19
C GLU A 246 -20.43 18.84 2.79
N PRO A 247 -19.98 20.01 3.26
CA PRO A 247 -18.61 20.49 3.03
C PRO A 247 -17.54 19.55 3.57
N ALA A 248 -17.70 19.04 4.79
CA ALA A 248 -16.71 18.14 5.37
C ALA A 248 -16.66 16.80 4.64
N ALA A 249 -17.83 16.26 4.26
CA ALA A 249 -17.94 15.03 3.49
C ALA A 249 -17.31 15.17 2.10
N PHE A 250 -17.50 16.32 1.46
CA PHE A 250 -16.82 16.66 0.22
C PHE A 250 -15.30 16.71 0.43
N ALA A 251 -14.83 17.52 1.37
CA ALA A 251 -13.41 17.79 1.58
C ALA A 251 -12.62 16.51 1.83
N TYR A 252 -13.03 15.68 2.79
CA TYR A 252 -12.27 14.48 3.12
C TYR A 252 -12.29 13.45 1.97
N THR A 253 -13.39 13.35 1.21
CA THR A 253 -13.49 12.41 0.09
C THR A 253 -12.66 12.86 -1.11
N THR A 254 -12.64 14.16 -1.40
CA THR A 254 -11.80 14.78 -2.42
C THR A 254 -10.32 14.60 -2.09
N ALA A 255 -9.90 14.87 -0.86
CA ALA A 255 -8.53 14.62 -0.41
C ALA A 255 -8.12 13.15 -0.55
N LEU A 256 -9.02 12.22 -0.20
CA LEU A 256 -8.70 10.80 -0.29
C LEU A 256 -8.63 10.31 -1.75
N ASN A 257 -9.52 10.80 -2.61
CA ASN A 257 -9.48 10.53 -4.04
C ASN A 257 -8.20 11.10 -4.69
N TYR A 258 -7.77 12.29 -4.27
CA TYR A 258 -6.50 12.91 -4.66
C TYR A 258 -5.33 11.97 -4.35
N LEU A 259 -5.24 11.48 -3.10
CA LEU A 259 -4.17 10.57 -2.67
C LEU A 259 -4.21 9.22 -3.39
N LEU A 260 -5.41 8.72 -3.71
CA LEU A 260 -5.61 7.41 -4.34
C LEU A 260 -5.48 7.39 -5.86
N ARG A 261 -5.18 8.54 -6.50
CA ARG A 261 -5.00 8.60 -7.95
C ARG A 261 -3.93 7.63 -8.43
N ARG A 262 -4.13 7.09 -9.63
CA ARG A 262 -3.12 6.27 -10.30
C ARG A 262 -2.34 7.20 -11.23
N GLY A 263 -1.05 7.31 -10.98
CA GLY A 263 -0.13 8.09 -11.82
C GLY A 263 1.29 7.66 -11.54
N GLU A 264 2.12 7.67 -12.57
CA GLU A 264 3.54 7.31 -12.49
C GLU A 264 4.31 8.18 -11.47
N HIS A 265 3.85 9.42 -11.29
CA HIS A 265 4.41 10.39 -10.34
C HIS A 265 3.69 10.43 -8.98
N ASN A 266 2.62 9.63 -8.77
CA ASN A 266 1.96 9.62 -7.46
C ASN A 266 2.71 8.71 -6.48
N ARG A 267 3.63 9.30 -5.70
CA ARG A 267 4.41 8.59 -4.67
C ARG A 267 3.71 8.49 -3.31
N GLN A 268 2.60 9.18 -3.10
CA GLN A 268 1.83 9.18 -1.83
C GLN A 268 0.97 7.92 -1.65
N ARG A 269 1.10 6.92 -2.54
CA ARG A 269 0.28 5.72 -2.58
C ARG A 269 1.13 4.47 -2.77
N LEU A 270 0.95 3.48 -1.91
CA LEU A 270 1.58 2.15 -2.01
C LEU A 270 0.54 1.05 -1.87
N GLN A 271 0.86 -0.15 -2.37
CA GLN A 271 0.03 -1.34 -2.17
C GLN A 271 0.70 -2.29 -1.17
N VAL A 272 -0.01 -2.66 -0.10
CA VAL A 272 0.47 -3.58 0.94
C VAL A 272 -0.56 -4.69 1.13
N GLY A 273 -0.34 -5.85 0.50
CA GLY A 273 -1.35 -6.91 0.43
C GLY A 273 -2.59 -6.43 -0.32
N ASP A 274 -3.78 -6.61 0.27
CA ASP A 274 -5.03 -6.05 -0.24
C ASP A 274 -5.22 -4.56 0.06
N ALA A 275 -4.44 -3.98 0.97
CA ALA A 275 -4.62 -2.61 1.41
C ALA A 275 -3.95 -1.62 0.44
N SER A 276 -4.71 -0.65 -0.06
CA SER A 276 -4.17 0.57 -0.64
C SER A 276 -3.79 1.53 0.49
N VAL A 277 -2.50 1.80 0.62
CA VAL A 277 -1.93 2.65 1.67
C VAL A 277 -1.67 4.03 1.08
N VAL A 278 -2.24 5.05 1.70
CA VAL A 278 -1.96 6.45 1.38
C VAL A 278 -1.28 7.14 2.55
N PHE A 279 -0.47 8.14 2.26
CA PHE A 279 0.17 8.96 3.28
C PHE A 279 0.39 10.38 2.78
N TRP A 280 0.47 11.32 3.73
CA TRP A 280 0.75 12.72 3.46
C TRP A 280 1.46 13.36 4.65
N ALA A 281 2.16 14.45 4.39
CA ALA A 281 2.87 15.24 5.38
C ALA A 281 2.09 16.49 5.81
N GLU A 282 2.36 16.91 7.04
CA GLU A 282 2.06 18.24 7.55
C GLU A 282 3.36 18.92 7.93
N ALA A 283 3.76 19.82 7.03
CA ALA A 283 4.99 20.61 7.04
C ALA A 283 4.65 22.08 6.75
N ALA A 284 5.63 22.97 6.94
CA ALA A 284 5.45 24.42 6.78
C ALA A 284 5.12 24.82 5.33
N ASP A 285 5.69 24.12 4.34
CA ASP A 285 5.47 24.38 2.92
C ASP A 285 5.33 23.09 2.10
N ALA A 286 4.88 23.24 0.85
CA ALA A 286 4.62 22.14 -0.07
C ALA A 286 5.90 21.38 -0.47
N GLN A 287 7.06 22.04 -0.50
CA GLN A 287 8.32 21.43 -0.88
C GLN A 287 8.83 20.51 0.22
N GLN A 288 8.76 20.95 1.48
CA GLN A 288 9.06 20.12 2.64
C GLN A 288 8.10 18.93 2.74
N ALA A 289 6.80 19.15 2.50
CA ALA A 289 5.82 18.06 2.48
C ALA A 289 6.15 17.01 1.42
N SER A 290 6.44 17.43 0.18
CA SER A 290 6.83 16.52 -0.90
C SER A 290 8.11 15.75 -0.55
N THR A 291 9.12 16.43 -0.01
CA THR A 291 10.39 15.82 0.38
C THR A 291 10.19 14.76 1.48
N ALA A 292 9.33 15.04 2.46
CA ALA A 292 8.98 14.11 3.53
C ALA A 292 8.27 12.86 3.00
N GLU A 293 7.32 13.06 2.09
CA GLU A 293 6.53 12.00 1.46
C GLU A 293 7.40 11.11 0.56
N ASP A 294 8.31 11.70 -0.22
CA ASP A 294 9.23 10.96 -1.09
C ASP A 294 10.22 10.10 -0.31
N LEU A 295 10.77 10.65 0.78
CA LEU A 295 11.61 9.89 1.70
C LEU A 295 10.82 8.72 2.29
N PHE A 296 9.61 8.98 2.80
CA PHE A 296 8.78 7.97 3.42
C PHE A 296 8.38 6.85 2.45
N ALA A 297 8.01 7.21 1.21
CA ALA A 297 7.73 6.25 0.14
C ALA A 297 8.93 5.33 -0.13
N THR A 298 10.12 5.92 -0.19
CA THR A 298 11.38 5.22 -0.46
C THR A 298 11.77 4.27 0.67
N LEU A 299 11.54 4.65 1.94
CA LEU A 299 11.79 3.79 3.09
C LEU A 299 10.84 2.58 3.16
N LEU A 300 9.58 2.75 2.73
CA LEU A 300 8.58 1.67 2.75
C LEU A 300 8.68 0.72 1.55
N SER A 301 9.10 1.21 0.40
CA SER A 301 9.15 0.44 -0.84
C SER A 301 10.38 0.86 -1.68
N PRO A 302 11.59 0.42 -1.29
CA PRO A 302 12.78 0.70 -2.07
C PRO A 302 12.65 0.11 -3.49
N PRO A 303 13.18 0.78 -4.53
CA PRO A 303 13.17 0.25 -5.90
C PRO A 303 13.83 -1.14 -5.95
N ALA A 304 13.11 -2.13 -6.49
CA ALA A 304 13.59 -3.51 -6.49
C ALA A 304 14.73 -3.75 -7.50
N ASP A 305 14.76 -2.98 -8.59
CA ASP A 305 15.61 -3.22 -9.75
C ASP A 305 16.91 -2.40 -9.74
N ASP A 306 17.10 -1.53 -8.75
CA ASP A 306 18.30 -0.70 -8.60
C ASP A 306 19.05 -1.06 -7.31
N ALA A 307 20.11 -1.84 -7.47
CA ALA A 307 20.96 -2.27 -6.36
C ALA A 307 21.69 -1.10 -5.67
N SER A 308 21.96 -0.01 -6.40
CA SER A 308 22.57 1.20 -5.83
C SER A 308 21.59 1.91 -4.93
N GLU A 309 20.35 2.10 -5.38
CA GLU A 309 19.28 2.72 -4.58
C GLU A 309 18.92 1.85 -3.36
N ALA A 310 18.83 0.54 -3.51
CA ALA A 310 18.62 -0.37 -2.38
C ALA A 310 19.73 -0.23 -1.32
N ALA A 311 21.00 -0.10 -1.75
CA ALA A 311 22.13 0.12 -0.85
C ALA A 311 22.07 1.49 -0.18
N ARG A 312 21.66 2.55 -0.89
CA ARG A 312 21.45 3.90 -0.32
C ARG A 312 20.38 3.90 0.76
N VAL A 313 19.23 3.27 0.49
CA VAL A 313 18.15 3.14 1.48
C VAL A 313 18.63 2.39 2.72
N ARG A 314 19.36 1.29 2.55
CA ARG A 314 19.96 0.57 3.68
C ARG A 314 20.91 1.46 4.49
N ALA A 315 21.80 2.19 3.84
CA ALA A 315 22.74 3.09 4.52
C ALA A 315 22.00 4.19 5.31
N VAL A 316 20.88 4.70 4.77
CA VAL A 316 19.99 5.64 5.48
C VAL A 316 19.40 4.98 6.72
N LEU A 317 18.81 3.77 6.58
CA LEU A 317 18.23 3.04 7.71
C LEU A 317 19.27 2.72 8.81
N GLU A 318 20.49 2.34 8.44
CA GLU A 318 21.57 2.08 9.39
C GLU A 318 21.98 3.33 10.17
N ARG A 319 22.04 4.50 9.51
CA ARG A 319 22.35 5.77 10.19
C ARG A 319 21.24 6.15 11.17
N ILE A 320 19.98 5.96 10.79
CA ILE A 320 18.82 6.19 11.66
C ILE A 320 18.85 5.22 12.84
N ALA A 321 19.15 3.94 12.61
CA ALA A 321 19.27 2.93 13.68
C ALA A 321 20.38 3.28 14.69
N LYS A 322 21.45 3.95 14.25
CA LYS A 322 22.53 4.49 15.11
C LYS A 322 22.16 5.79 15.82
N GLY A 323 20.89 6.21 15.77
CA GLY A 323 20.38 7.40 16.45
C GLY A 323 20.62 8.71 15.69
N ARG A 324 21.05 8.67 14.42
CA ARG A 324 21.21 9.89 13.63
C ARG A 324 19.83 10.48 13.28
N PRO A 325 19.56 11.76 13.57
CA PRO A 325 18.31 12.41 13.19
C PRO A 325 18.06 12.37 11.68
N VAL A 326 16.79 12.22 11.29
CA VAL A 326 16.39 12.23 9.88
C VAL A 326 16.68 13.57 9.20
N ALA A 327 16.58 14.68 9.95
CA ALA A 327 16.92 16.02 9.46
C ALA A 327 18.39 16.16 9.01
N ASP A 328 19.30 15.35 9.56
CA ASP A 328 20.72 15.35 9.16
C ASP A 328 20.96 14.56 7.86
N LEU A 329 19.98 13.76 7.43
CA LEU A 329 20.04 12.92 6.25
C LEU A 329 19.36 13.59 5.05
N VAL A 330 18.37 14.45 5.32
CA VAL A 330 17.65 15.21 4.31
C VAL A 330 17.64 16.68 4.71
N PRO A 331 18.47 17.52 4.06
CA PRO A 331 18.49 18.96 4.32
C PRO A 331 17.11 19.58 4.17
N ASN A 332 16.81 20.61 4.97
CA ASN A 332 15.56 21.38 4.94
C ASN A 332 14.30 20.63 5.41
N LEU A 333 14.43 19.44 5.99
CA LEU A 333 13.30 18.74 6.61
C LEU A 333 13.16 19.13 8.09
N GLU A 334 12.03 19.69 8.48
CA GLU A 334 11.77 20.04 9.87
C GLU A 334 11.60 18.79 10.75
N PRO A 335 12.28 18.69 11.91
CA PRO A 335 12.19 17.52 12.80
C PRO A 335 10.76 17.20 13.26
N GLY A 336 9.89 18.21 13.33
CA GLY A 336 8.50 18.11 13.77
C GLY A 336 7.50 17.71 12.67
N THR A 337 7.96 17.46 11.44
CA THR A 337 7.09 17.14 10.29
C THR A 337 6.19 15.95 10.62
N ARG A 338 4.89 16.20 10.74
CA ARG A 338 3.90 15.16 11.04
C ARG A 338 3.58 14.39 9.79
N MET A 339 3.49 13.08 9.91
CA MET A 339 3.12 12.16 8.85
C MET A 339 1.82 11.45 9.23
N TYR A 340 0.96 11.28 8.24
CA TYR A 340 -0.29 10.56 8.35
C TYR A 340 -0.25 9.37 7.42
N VAL A 341 -0.60 8.18 7.91
CA VAL A 341 -0.56 6.93 7.13
C VAL A 341 -1.87 6.16 7.32
N LEU A 342 -2.58 5.91 6.22
CA LEU A 342 -3.89 5.27 6.19
C LEU A 342 -3.89 4.06 5.26
N GLY A 343 -4.15 2.87 5.79
CA GLY A 343 -4.34 1.64 5.01
C GLY A 343 -5.81 1.32 4.80
N LEU A 344 -6.27 1.28 3.55
CA LEU A 344 -7.66 0.98 3.17
C LEU A 344 -7.76 -0.34 2.43
N ALA A 345 -8.55 -1.27 2.96
CA ALA A 345 -8.86 -2.53 2.29
C ALA A 345 -10.28 -2.51 1.69
N PRO A 346 -10.47 -3.16 0.53
CA PRO A 346 -11.79 -3.28 -0.08
C PRO A 346 -12.68 -4.23 0.71
N ASN A 347 -13.97 -3.89 0.81
CA ASN A 347 -15.02 -4.79 1.29
C ASN A 347 -16.32 -4.54 0.49
N ALA A 348 -16.37 -5.07 -0.73
CA ALA A 348 -17.44 -4.83 -1.69
C ALA A 348 -17.73 -3.32 -1.89
N SER A 349 -18.86 -2.81 -1.38
CA SER A 349 -19.26 -1.41 -1.48
C SER A 349 -18.73 -0.52 -0.34
N ARG A 350 -18.01 -1.10 0.63
CA ARG A 350 -17.44 -0.40 1.80
C ARG A 350 -15.91 -0.51 1.84
N LEU A 351 -15.30 0.44 2.51
CA LEU A 351 -13.86 0.43 2.79
C LEU A 351 -13.61 0.13 4.27
N SER A 352 -12.72 -0.80 4.53
CA SER A 352 -12.26 -1.14 5.88
C SER A 352 -10.92 -0.45 6.15
N VAL A 353 -10.82 0.27 7.27
CA VAL A 353 -9.54 0.83 7.72
C VAL A 353 -8.69 -0.29 8.34
N ARG A 354 -7.64 -0.73 7.63
CA ARG A 354 -6.70 -1.74 8.11
C ARG A 354 -5.78 -1.19 9.19
N PHE A 355 -5.31 0.04 9.04
CA PHE A 355 -4.53 0.74 10.06
C PHE A 355 -4.55 2.24 9.79
N TRP A 356 -4.37 3.01 10.85
CA TRP A 356 -4.21 4.45 10.85
C TRP A 356 -3.07 4.78 11.80
N GLN A 357 -2.06 5.51 11.33
CA GLN A 357 -0.91 5.92 12.13
C GLN A 357 -0.61 7.40 11.91
N VAL A 358 -0.35 8.12 13.00
CA VAL A 358 0.03 9.53 12.99
C VAL A 358 1.21 9.68 13.92
N ASP A 359 2.32 10.15 13.39
CA ASP A 359 3.53 10.43 14.17
C ASP A 359 4.42 11.39 13.38
N THR A 360 5.57 11.76 13.92
CA THR A 360 6.57 12.51 13.15
C THR A 360 7.29 11.61 12.16
N LEU A 361 7.79 12.18 11.06
CA LEU A 361 8.61 11.44 10.08
C LEU A 361 9.83 10.80 10.76
N GLY A 362 10.48 11.50 11.69
CA GLY A 362 11.60 10.97 12.46
C GLY A 362 11.27 9.69 13.22
N VAL A 363 10.13 9.68 13.92
CA VAL A 363 9.67 8.51 14.69
C VAL A 363 9.28 7.35 13.77
N LEU A 364 8.54 7.61 12.69
CA LEU A 364 8.17 6.57 11.74
C LEU A 364 9.40 5.95 11.06
N ALA A 365 10.34 6.78 10.62
CA ALA A 365 11.58 6.31 10.01
C ALA A 365 12.44 5.51 10.99
N GLY A 366 12.51 5.94 12.26
CA GLY A 366 13.15 5.18 13.34
C GLY A 366 12.53 3.80 13.55
N ARG A 367 11.20 3.69 13.47
CA ARG A 367 10.50 2.39 13.59
C ARG A 367 10.73 1.49 12.37
N ILE A 368 10.86 2.05 11.17
CA ILE A 368 11.23 1.29 9.95
C ILE A 368 12.69 0.82 10.05
N ALA A 369 13.62 1.66 10.50
CA ALA A 369 15.00 1.29 10.75
C ALA A 369 15.12 0.18 11.81
N GLN A 370 14.35 0.28 12.90
CA GLN A 370 14.27 -0.77 13.91
C GLN A 370 13.72 -2.08 13.35
N HIS A 371 12.74 -2.04 12.43
CA HIS A 371 12.25 -3.24 11.74
C HIS A 371 13.36 -3.94 10.94
N ALA A 372 14.17 -3.16 10.19
CA ALA A 372 15.30 -3.70 9.46
C ALA A 372 16.34 -4.35 10.40
N GLU A 373 16.67 -3.70 11.52
CA GLU A 373 17.61 -4.23 12.51
C GLU A 373 17.08 -5.49 13.20
N ASP A 374 15.78 -5.53 13.53
CA ASP A 374 15.14 -6.72 14.10
C ASP A 374 15.36 -7.93 13.15
N LEU A 375 15.22 -7.75 11.83
CA LEU A 375 15.37 -8.81 10.82
C LEU A 375 16.83 -9.13 10.44
N ARG A 376 17.79 -8.29 10.81
CA ARG A 376 19.16 -8.34 10.29
C ARG A 376 19.88 -9.65 10.59
N LEU A 377 20.50 -10.25 9.58
CA LEU A 377 21.37 -11.43 9.70
C LEU A 377 22.67 -11.18 8.92
N GLU A 378 23.74 -11.84 9.32
CA GLU A 378 25.02 -11.83 8.60
C GLU A 378 25.47 -13.26 8.22
N PRO A 379 25.71 -13.54 6.92
CA PRO A 379 25.49 -12.66 5.76
C PRO A 379 23.99 -12.38 5.52
N LEU A 380 23.69 -11.23 4.90
CA LEU A 380 22.31 -10.85 4.57
C LEU A 380 21.70 -11.82 3.55
N PRO A 381 20.48 -12.35 3.79
CA PRO A 381 19.86 -13.31 2.87
C PRO A 381 19.11 -12.63 1.72
N TRP A 382 19.26 -11.31 1.56
CA TRP A 382 18.66 -10.54 0.47
C TRP A 382 19.57 -9.39 0.03
N ARG A 383 19.44 -8.99 -1.24
CA ARG A 383 20.09 -7.79 -1.79
C ARG A 383 19.30 -6.53 -1.49
N THR A 384 17.97 -6.61 -1.57
CA THR A 384 17.02 -5.52 -1.30
C THR A 384 16.13 -5.91 -0.13
N GLU A 385 15.83 -4.95 0.74
CA GLU A 385 15.00 -5.19 1.92
C GLU A 385 13.65 -5.81 1.52
N PRO A 386 13.23 -6.90 2.20
CA PRO A 386 12.00 -7.60 1.85
C PRO A 386 10.77 -6.76 2.23
N SER A 387 9.84 -6.58 1.29
CA SER A 387 8.55 -5.97 1.61
C SER A 387 7.77 -6.80 2.64
N VAL A 388 6.87 -6.16 3.37
CA VAL A 388 5.96 -6.85 4.32
C VAL A 388 5.20 -8.00 3.66
N TYR A 389 4.79 -7.79 2.40
CA TYR A 389 4.15 -8.84 1.61
C TYR A 389 5.07 -10.04 1.39
N ARG A 390 6.33 -9.82 1.00
CA ARG A 390 7.34 -10.89 0.80
C ARG A 390 7.63 -11.63 2.10
N LEU A 391 7.67 -10.91 3.22
CA LEU A 391 7.83 -11.50 4.56
C LEU A 391 6.67 -12.44 4.89
N VAL A 392 5.42 -11.99 4.77
CA VAL A 392 4.26 -12.86 5.07
C VAL A 392 4.15 -14.01 4.08
N LEU A 393 4.48 -13.80 2.80
CA LEU A 393 4.49 -14.86 1.80
C LEU A 393 5.52 -15.96 2.13
N ALA A 394 6.61 -15.65 2.84
CA ALA A 394 7.54 -16.66 3.30
C ALA A 394 6.91 -17.64 4.32
N THR A 395 5.79 -17.26 4.94
CA THR A 395 5.08 -18.08 5.95
C THR A 395 4.02 -19.02 5.36
N VAL A 396 3.77 -18.96 4.04
CA VAL A 396 2.80 -19.82 3.36
C VAL A 396 3.45 -21.11 2.84
N PRO A 397 2.67 -22.18 2.55
CA PRO A 397 3.24 -23.42 2.03
C PRO A 397 4.05 -23.20 0.75
N HIS A 398 5.30 -23.65 0.76
CA HIS A 398 6.15 -23.70 -0.42
C HIS A 398 6.12 -25.12 -1.00
N ARG A 399 6.08 -25.23 -2.33
CA ARG A 399 6.31 -26.50 -3.04
C ARG A 399 7.50 -26.28 -3.96
N GLU A 400 8.46 -27.19 -3.91
CA GLU A 400 9.66 -27.13 -4.75
C GLU A 400 9.26 -27.04 -6.23
N GLY A 401 9.89 -26.11 -6.97
CA GLY A 401 9.53 -25.81 -8.37
C GLY A 401 8.28 -24.94 -8.57
N ALA A 402 7.56 -24.56 -7.50
CA ALA A 402 6.38 -23.69 -7.60
C ALA A 402 6.57 -22.37 -6.83
N LYS A 403 6.27 -21.24 -7.50
CA LYS A 403 6.20 -19.94 -6.83
C LYS A 403 5.00 -19.94 -5.86
N PRO A 404 5.17 -19.46 -4.61
CA PRO A 404 4.04 -19.26 -3.70
C PRO A 404 2.98 -18.37 -4.37
N LYS A 405 1.72 -18.80 -4.36
CA LYS A 405 0.62 -18.03 -4.94
C LYS A 405 0.28 -16.84 -4.03
N ALA A 406 -0.02 -15.70 -4.65
CA ALA A 406 -0.37 -14.48 -3.94
C ALA A 406 -1.59 -14.65 -3.03
N ASP A 407 -2.56 -15.46 -3.48
CA ASP A 407 -3.82 -15.72 -2.78
C ASP A 407 -3.63 -16.48 -1.44
N HIS A 408 -2.46 -17.07 -1.21
CA HIS A 408 -2.18 -17.78 0.03
C HIS A 408 -1.72 -16.86 1.16
N ALA A 409 -1.27 -15.64 0.85
CA ALA A 409 -0.85 -14.69 1.88
C ALA A 409 -2.07 -14.14 2.62
N ILE A 410 -2.08 -14.26 3.94
CA ILE A 410 -3.21 -13.81 4.76
C ILE A 410 -3.13 -12.29 4.87
N ASN A 411 -4.01 -11.58 4.14
CA ASN A 411 -4.07 -10.11 4.10
C ASN A 411 -4.16 -9.46 5.49
N ILE A 412 -4.87 -10.10 6.43
CA ILE A 412 -4.94 -9.64 7.82
C ILE A 412 -3.54 -9.64 8.47
N VAL A 413 -2.76 -10.70 8.28
CA VAL A 413 -1.39 -10.79 8.83
C VAL A 413 -0.48 -9.75 8.18
N ILE A 414 -0.64 -9.48 6.87
CA ILE A 414 0.09 -8.42 6.17
C ILE A 414 -0.22 -7.05 6.79
N GLY A 415 -1.51 -6.72 6.96
CA GLY A 415 -1.95 -5.46 7.54
C GLY A 415 -1.49 -5.29 8.99
N GLU A 416 -1.60 -6.33 9.82
CA GLU A 416 -1.15 -6.29 11.22
C GLU A 416 0.38 -6.21 11.33
N THR A 417 1.12 -6.85 10.43
CA THR A 417 2.59 -6.74 10.37
C THR A 417 3.00 -5.31 9.99
N MET A 418 2.35 -4.71 8.99
CA MET A 418 2.58 -3.31 8.61
C MET A 418 2.25 -2.36 9.76
N ARG A 419 1.13 -2.59 10.46
CA ARG A 419 0.77 -1.83 11.66
C ARG A 419 1.84 -1.96 12.75
N ALA A 420 2.36 -3.16 13.00
CA ALA A 420 3.41 -3.40 14.00
C ALA A 420 4.72 -2.66 13.63
N ILE A 421 5.05 -2.57 12.34
CA ILE A 421 6.20 -1.79 11.86
C ILE A 421 5.96 -0.30 12.14
N LEU A 422 4.85 0.27 11.67
CA LEU A 422 4.59 1.71 11.78
C LEU A 422 4.34 2.19 13.21
N SER A 423 3.79 1.34 14.09
CA SER A 423 3.55 1.65 15.51
C SER A 423 4.74 1.30 16.42
N GLY A 424 5.69 0.49 15.93
CA GLY A 424 6.74 -0.10 16.76
C GLY A 424 6.23 -1.14 17.77
N GLY A 425 4.97 -1.57 17.65
CA GLY A 425 4.35 -2.62 18.45
C GLY A 425 4.86 -4.03 18.13
N PRO A 426 4.47 -5.05 18.92
CA PRO A 426 4.86 -6.43 18.66
C PRO A 426 4.34 -6.93 17.31
N TYR A 427 5.10 -7.80 16.66
CA TYR A 427 4.61 -8.49 15.46
C TYR A 427 3.50 -9.48 15.81
N PRO A 428 2.63 -9.83 14.83
CA PRO A 428 1.69 -10.93 14.99
C PRO A 428 2.44 -12.24 15.31
N ARG A 429 2.10 -12.89 16.43
CA ARG A 429 2.70 -14.19 16.82
C ARG A 429 2.49 -15.29 15.80
N SER A 430 1.48 -15.15 14.95
CA SER A 430 1.25 -16.04 13.80
C SER A 430 2.44 -16.07 12.83
N LEU A 431 3.26 -15.01 12.74
CA LEU A 431 4.46 -15.03 11.89
C LEU A 431 5.43 -16.11 12.35
N LEU A 432 5.79 -16.12 13.64
CA LEU A 432 6.69 -17.13 14.19
C LEU A 432 6.07 -18.52 14.09
N ALA A 433 4.80 -18.66 14.47
CA ALA A 433 4.12 -19.95 14.45
C ALA A 433 4.01 -20.57 13.05
N ASN A 434 3.65 -19.76 12.07
CA ASN A 434 3.56 -20.21 10.68
C ASN A 434 4.94 -20.57 10.14
N THR A 435 5.97 -19.75 10.39
CA THR A 435 7.34 -20.02 9.94
C THR A 435 7.88 -21.34 10.49
N ILE A 436 7.75 -21.59 11.79
CA ILE A 436 8.17 -22.86 12.41
C ILE A 436 7.40 -24.05 11.84
N MET A 437 6.10 -23.90 11.60
CA MET A 437 5.29 -24.92 10.96
C MET A 437 5.78 -25.22 9.53
N ARG A 438 6.18 -24.20 8.77
CA ARG A 438 6.72 -24.39 7.42
C ARG A 438 8.04 -25.16 7.46
N PHE A 439 8.99 -24.81 8.32
CA PHE A 439 10.24 -25.56 8.46
C PHE A 439 10.04 -27.06 8.66
N ARG A 440 9.00 -27.45 9.40
CA ARG A 440 8.66 -28.86 9.66
C ARG A 440 7.95 -29.53 8.49
N ALA A 441 7.13 -28.79 7.75
CA ALA A 441 6.22 -29.34 6.76
C ALA A 441 6.79 -29.33 5.33
N ASP A 442 7.50 -28.27 4.94
CA ASP A 442 8.08 -28.14 3.59
C ASP A 442 9.63 -28.15 3.59
N GLY A 443 10.28 -28.13 4.76
CA GLY A 443 11.74 -28.27 4.88
C GLY A 443 12.56 -27.07 4.38
N ASP A 444 11.91 -25.98 3.95
CA ASP A 444 12.60 -24.78 3.46
C ASP A 444 13.04 -23.89 4.64
N ILE A 445 14.33 -23.95 4.97
CA ILE A 445 14.98 -23.14 6.00
C ILE A 445 15.71 -21.97 5.32
N SER A 446 14.98 -21.18 4.54
CA SER A 446 15.52 -20.01 3.86
C SER A 446 15.91 -18.90 4.83
N GLY A 447 16.94 -18.12 4.47
CA GLY A 447 17.41 -17.01 5.32
C GLY A 447 16.32 -15.96 5.59
N LEU A 448 15.34 -15.79 4.70
CA LEU A 448 14.19 -14.92 4.93
C LEU A 448 13.30 -15.41 6.08
N ARG A 449 13.04 -16.73 6.15
CA ARG A 449 12.27 -17.34 7.24
C ARG A 449 13.05 -17.30 8.56
N VAL A 450 14.37 -17.50 8.52
CA VAL A 450 15.22 -17.36 9.70
C VAL A 450 15.24 -15.92 10.21
N ALA A 451 15.34 -14.94 9.30
CA ALA A 451 15.24 -13.51 9.65
C ALA A 451 13.91 -13.17 10.29
N LEU A 452 12.80 -13.76 9.83
CA LEU A 452 11.49 -13.61 10.48
C LEU A 452 11.49 -14.16 11.91
N CYS A 453 12.07 -15.33 12.15
CA CYS A 453 12.23 -15.85 13.51
C CYS A 453 13.04 -14.87 14.38
N LYS A 454 14.19 -14.39 13.88
CA LYS A 454 15.00 -13.40 14.59
C LYS A 454 14.20 -12.13 14.87
N GLY A 455 13.52 -11.57 13.87
CA GLY A 455 12.78 -10.32 14.01
C GLY A 455 11.66 -10.39 15.03
N VAL A 456 10.91 -11.50 15.08
CA VAL A 456 9.88 -11.70 16.11
C VAL A 456 10.52 -11.77 17.50
N LEU A 457 11.56 -12.59 17.68
CA LEU A 457 12.19 -12.80 18.98
C LEU A 457 12.93 -11.55 19.48
N ALA A 458 13.69 -10.87 18.63
CA ALA A 458 14.39 -9.64 18.94
C ALA A 458 13.40 -8.54 19.36
N ARG A 459 12.26 -8.42 18.65
CA ARG A 459 11.23 -7.45 19.00
C ARG A 459 10.48 -7.81 20.29
N GLU A 460 10.17 -9.09 20.53
CA GLU A 460 9.57 -9.53 21.80
C GLU A 460 10.49 -9.25 22.99
N ARG A 461 11.80 -9.45 22.83
CA ARG A 461 12.82 -9.14 23.84
C ARG A 461 12.92 -7.64 24.12
N ARG A 462 13.03 -6.81 23.08
CA ARG A 462 13.11 -5.34 23.20
C ARG A 462 11.89 -4.73 23.89
N ARG A 463 10.73 -5.40 23.79
CA ARG A 463 9.47 -4.96 24.39
C ARG A 463 9.16 -5.63 25.73
N ASP A 464 10.09 -6.42 26.26
CA ASP A 464 9.95 -7.13 27.54
C ASP A 464 8.67 -7.99 27.63
N ILE A 465 8.24 -8.56 26.50
CA ILE A 465 6.98 -9.32 26.43
C ILE A 465 7.20 -10.72 26.97
N ARG A 466 8.16 -11.44 26.38
CA ARG A 466 8.50 -12.84 26.67
C ARG A 466 9.86 -13.16 26.08
N THR A 467 10.94 -13.12 26.86
CA THR A 467 12.02 -14.14 26.87
C THR A 467 13.36 -13.58 27.37
N SER A 468 14.15 -14.52 27.92
CA SER A 468 15.62 -14.62 27.89
C SER A 468 16.41 -13.32 28.00
N GLU A 469 17.24 -13.19 29.04
CA GLU A 469 18.14 -12.03 29.17
C GLU A 469 19.07 -11.85 27.96
N GLU A 470 19.46 -12.95 27.31
CA GLU A 470 20.36 -12.98 26.16
C GLU A 470 19.75 -12.35 24.90
N GLU A 471 20.53 -11.49 24.23
CA GLU A 471 20.19 -10.89 22.94
C GLU A 471 20.18 -11.93 21.81
N ILE A 472 19.39 -11.70 20.77
CA ILE A 472 19.39 -12.56 19.58
C ILE A 472 20.51 -12.09 18.64
N PRO A 473 21.56 -12.89 18.41
CA PRO A 473 22.73 -12.43 17.68
C PRO A 473 22.43 -12.19 16.19
N VAL A 474 23.22 -11.30 15.57
CA VAL A 474 23.15 -11.01 14.12
C VAL A 474 23.97 -12.01 13.29
N SER A 475 25.02 -12.58 13.87
CA SER A 475 25.93 -13.54 13.23
C SER A 475 26.23 -14.71 14.19
N LEU A 476 27.12 -15.63 13.79
CA LEU A 476 27.48 -16.77 14.63
C LEU A 476 28.11 -16.33 15.96
N ASP A 477 27.31 -16.37 17.02
CA ASP A 477 27.79 -16.24 18.38
C ASP A 477 28.17 -17.61 18.97
N LYS A 478 29.45 -17.81 19.29
CA LYS A 478 29.92 -19.03 19.95
C LYS A 478 29.69 -19.05 21.46
N GLN A 479 29.44 -17.89 22.08
CA GLN A 479 29.27 -17.73 23.52
C GLN A 479 27.82 -17.90 23.99
N SER A 480 26.87 -17.97 23.07
CA SER A 480 25.45 -18.19 23.39
C SER A 480 25.24 -19.43 24.26
N THR A 481 24.42 -19.27 25.31
CA THR A 481 24.09 -20.35 26.26
C THR A 481 22.69 -20.90 26.05
N GLN A 482 21.91 -20.32 25.12
CA GLN A 482 20.54 -20.74 24.87
C GLN A 482 20.49 -22.15 24.29
N PRO A 483 19.81 -23.12 24.95
CA PRO A 483 19.76 -24.50 24.47
C PRO A 483 19.23 -24.64 23.04
N GLY A 484 18.20 -23.88 22.68
CA GLY A 484 17.65 -23.89 21.31
C GLY A 484 18.70 -23.50 20.27
N TYR A 485 19.46 -22.43 20.52
CA TYR A 485 20.49 -21.94 19.60
C TYR A 485 21.66 -22.91 19.48
N LEU A 486 22.17 -23.42 20.61
CA LEU A 486 23.24 -24.42 20.64
C LEU A 486 22.86 -25.72 19.92
N LEU A 487 21.63 -26.22 20.11
CA LEU A 487 21.14 -27.39 19.39
C LEU A 487 21.04 -27.15 17.88
N GLY A 488 20.63 -25.95 17.48
CA GLY A 488 20.64 -25.54 16.07
C GLY A 488 22.05 -25.57 15.47
N ARG A 489 23.03 -24.98 16.19
CA ARG A 489 24.45 -25.04 15.80
C ARG A 489 24.92 -26.49 15.68
N LEU A 490 24.67 -27.32 16.71
CA LEU A 490 25.05 -28.73 16.71
C LEU A 490 24.49 -29.44 15.48
N PHE A 491 23.20 -29.26 15.18
CA PHE A 491 22.55 -29.88 14.03
C PHE A 491 23.24 -29.50 12.70
N ALA A 492 23.62 -28.23 12.53
CA ALA A 492 24.36 -27.78 11.34
C ALA A 492 25.75 -28.44 11.23
N VAL A 493 26.48 -28.58 12.35
CA VAL A 493 27.79 -29.29 12.35
C VAL A 493 27.61 -30.75 11.97
N LEU A 494 26.61 -31.45 12.53
CA LEU A 494 26.35 -32.86 12.20
C LEU A 494 25.98 -33.04 10.72
N GLU A 495 25.22 -32.12 10.15
CA GLU A 495 24.86 -32.13 8.73
C GLU A 495 26.09 -31.87 7.85
N HIS A 496 26.95 -30.93 8.24
CA HIS A 496 28.20 -30.66 7.55
C HIS A 496 29.15 -31.87 7.58
N VAL A 497 29.26 -32.57 8.71
CA VAL A 497 30.03 -33.82 8.82
C VAL A 497 29.51 -34.88 7.84
N GLN A 498 28.19 -35.06 7.75
CA GLN A 498 27.59 -35.98 6.79
C GLN A 498 27.96 -35.62 5.34
N ARG A 499 27.81 -34.33 4.96
CA ARG A 499 28.17 -33.84 3.63
C ARG A 499 29.66 -34.02 3.32
N ALA A 500 30.53 -33.70 4.27
CA ALA A 500 31.97 -33.85 4.10
C ALA A 500 32.39 -35.32 3.90
N ALA A 501 31.75 -36.26 4.62
CA ALA A 501 32.09 -37.68 4.55
C ALA A 501 31.54 -38.39 3.29
N LEU A 502 30.35 -38.01 2.82
CA LEU A 502 29.66 -38.72 1.72
C LEU A 502 29.74 -37.97 0.37
N GLY A 503 30.15 -36.71 0.34
CA GLY A 503 30.29 -35.92 -0.88
C GLY A 503 28.93 -35.55 -1.52
N SER A 504 28.93 -35.33 -2.84
CA SER A 504 27.75 -34.88 -3.62
C SER A 504 26.71 -35.97 -3.88
N GLN A 505 26.98 -37.24 -3.55
CA GLN A 505 26.10 -38.39 -3.83
C GLN A 505 25.01 -38.64 -2.75
N ILE A 506 24.63 -37.63 -1.97
CA ILE A 506 23.64 -37.77 -0.89
C ILE A 506 22.23 -37.55 -1.44
N ASN A 507 21.41 -38.61 -1.45
CA ASN A 507 20.00 -38.52 -1.85
C ASN A 507 19.11 -37.74 -0.86
N ALA A 508 19.42 -37.78 0.44
CA ALA A 508 18.72 -37.02 1.47
C ALA A 508 19.64 -36.81 2.69
N THR A 509 19.72 -35.58 3.16
CA THR A 509 20.53 -35.17 4.32
C THR A 509 19.79 -35.40 5.63
N ILE A 510 20.49 -35.30 6.76
CA ILE A 510 19.84 -35.31 8.07
C ILE A 510 18.83 -34.16 8.23
N ARG A 511 19.04 -33.02 7.56
CA ARG A 511 18.07 -31.91 7.54
C ARG A 511 16.74 -32.36 6.95
N ASP A 512 16.77 -33.00 5.80
CA ASP A 512 15.55 -33.43 5.08
C ASP A 512 14.71 -34.42 5.90
N ARG A 513 15.38 -35.26 6.70
CA ARG A 513 14.72 -36.33 7.48
C ARG A 513 14.38 -35.96 8.92
N TYR A 514 15.24 -35.18 9.57
CA TYR A 514 15.21 -35.03 11.03
C TYR A 514 15.01 -33.60 11.51
N TYR A 515 15.04 -32.56 10.66
CA TYR A 515 14.95 -31.18 11.14
C TYR A 515 13.70 -30.92 11.99
N GLY A 516 12.52 -31.34 11.50
CA GLY A 516 11.26 -31.11 12.21
C GLY A 516 11.21 -31.78 13.59
N ALA A 517 11.75 -33.00 13.70
CA ALA A 517 11.81 -33.73 14.97
C ALA A 517 12.93 -33.23 15.88
N ALA A 518 14.11 -32.89 15.34
CA ALA A 518 15.25 -32.39 16.09
C ALA A 518 14.95 -31.02 16.73
N SER A 519 14.26 -30.14 16.00
CA SER A 519 13.83 -28.84 16.52
C SER A 519 12.69 -28.98 17.54
N ALA A 520 11.78 -29.95 17.41
CA ALA A 520 10.65 -30.10 18.31
C ALA A 520 10.98 -30.90 19.59
N THR A 521 11.68 -32.03 19.44
CA THR A 521 11.97 -33.02 20.50
C THR A 521 13.44 -33.45 20.46
N PRO A 522 14.37 -32.59 20.91
CA PRO A 522 15.81 -32.87 20.82
C PRO A 522 16.25 -34.18 21.48
N ALA A 523 15.74 -34.48 22.67
CA ALA A 523 16.17 -35.64 23.45
C ALA A 523 15.99 -37.00 22.76
N SER A 524 15.01 -37.14 21.86
CA SER A 524 14.77 -38.37 21.12
C SER A 524 15.62 -38.50 19.85
N ILE A 525 16.09 -37.37 19.29
CA ILE A 525 16.72 -37.33 17.97
C ILE A 525 18.24 -37.17 18.06
N PHE A 526 18.76 -36.28 18.89
CA PHE A 526 20.20 -35.99 18.97
C PHE A 526 21.07 -37.20 19.33
N PRO A 527 20.68 -38.11 20.25
CA PRO A 527 21.46 -39.32 20.51
C PRO A 527 21.63 -40.20 19.27
N VAL A 528 20.59 -40.30 18.43
CA VAL A 528 20.63 -41.06 17.18
C VAL A 528 21.56 -40.38 16.17
N LEU A 529 21.44 -39.06 16.02
CA LEU A 529 22.28 -38.29 15.11
C LEU A 529 23.76 -38.37 15.50
N LEU A 530 24.10 -38.17 16.78
CA LEU A 530 25.47 -38.25 17.28
C LEU A 530 26.10 -39.63 17.03
N ARG A 531 25.35 -40.70 17.27
CA ARG A 531 25.81 -42.07 16.99
C ARG A 531 26.11 -42.27 15.49
N ASN A 532 25.24 -41.77 14.61
CA ASN A 532 25.45 -41.88 13.17
C ASN A 532 26.65 -41.05 12.70
N THR A 533 26.84 -39.86 13.27
CA THR A 533 27.96 -38.97 12.97
C THR A 533 29.32 -39.60 13.28
N GLN A 534 29.43 -40.49 14.28
CA GLN A 534 30.69 -41.20 14.56
C GLN A 534 31.19 -42.03 13.37
N ASN A 535 30.28 -42.62 12.59
CA ASN A 535 30.65 -43.38 11.39
C ASN A 535 31.22 -42.46 10.30
N HIS A 536 30.62 -41.28 10.13
CA HIS A 536 31.07 -40.26 9.18
C HIS A 536 32.44 -39.67 9.58
N LEU A 537 32.63 -39.37 10.87
CA LEU A 537 33.92 -38.95 11.41
C LEU A 537 34.98 -40.04 11.24
N GLY A 538 34.64 -41.31 11.46
CA GLY A 538 35.55 -42.44 11.24
C GLY A 538 36.06 -42.51 9.80
N LYS A 539 35.21 -42.23 8.81
CA LYS A 539 35.63 -42.09 7.41
C LYS A 539 36.50 -40.86 7.18
N LEU A 540 36.08 -39.69 7.67
CA LEU A 540 36.84 -38.44 7.55
C LEU A 540 38.22 -38.52 8.21
N ARG A 541 38.40 -39.24 9.32
CA ARG A 541 39.72 -39.43 9.95
C ARG A 541 40.70 -40.16 9.05
N LYS A 542 40.21 -41.06 8.17
CA LYS A 542 41.03 -41.80 7.20
C LYS A 542 41.42 -40.94 6.00
N GLU A 543 40.48 -40.11 5.52
CA GLU A 543 40.65 -39.36 4.27
C GLU A 543 41.18 -37.93 4.49
N ARG A 544 40.71 -37.25 5.55
CA ARG A 544 40.95 -35.82 5.84
C ARG A 544 41.03 -35.58 7.35
N LYS A 545 42.08 -36.10 7.98
CA LYS A 545 42.26 -36.09 9.44
C LYS A 545 42.11 -34.70 10.08
N GLY A 546 42.69 -33.65 9.47
CA GLY A 546 42.59 -32.28 10.00
C GLY A 546 41.16 -31.74 10.04
N GLN A 547 40.37 -32.01 9.00
CA GLN A 547 38.96 -31.63 8.94
C GLN A 547 38.12 -32.37 9.99
N ALA A 548 38.37 -33.66 10.19
CA ALA A 548 37.71 -34.46 11.22
C ALA A 548 37.96 -33.91 12.63
N VAL A 549 39.21 -33.56 12.95
CA VAL A 549 39.58 -32.98 14.26
C VAL A 549 38.88 -31.65 14.50
N ASN A 550 38.79 -30.78 13.49
CA ASN A 550 38.11 -29.48 13.64
C ASN A 550 36.61 -29.64 13.87
N LEU A 551 35.95 -30.56 13.16
CA LEU A 551 34.52 -30.81 13.35
C LEU A 551 34.22 -31.48 14.70
N GLU A 552 35.10 -32.36 15.19
CA GLU A 552 35.01 -32.90 16.55
C GLU A 552 35.15 -31.82 17.60
N LYS A 553 36.09 -30.88 17.43
CA LYS A 553 36.23 -29.73 18.32
C LYS A 553 34.96 -28.87 18.35
N ASP A 554 34.38 -28.57 17.18
CA ASP A 554 33.11 -27.82 17.12
C ASP A 554 31.97 -28.58 17.84
N ILE A 555 31.87 -29.91 17.66
CA ILE A 555 30.88 -30.73 18.38
C ILE A 555 31.12 -30.68 19.90
N SER A 556 32.35 -30.89 20.35
CA SER A 556 32.71 -30.88 21.78
C SER A 556 32.47 -29.52 22.42
N GLU A 557 32.80 -28.42 21.73
CA GLU A 557 32.52 -27.04 22.16
C GLU A 557 31.02 -26.85 22.39
N ILE A 558 30.19 -27.20 21.40
CA ILE A 558 28.74 -26.98 21.48
C ILE A 558 28.10 -27.86 22.55
N VAL A 559 28.47 -29.14 22.61
CA VAL A 559 27.95 -30.08 23.62
C VAL A 559 28.38 -29.65 25.03
N GLY A 560 29.59 -29.12 25.20
CA GLY A 560 30.05 -28.59 26.49
C GLY A 560 29.27 -27.37 26.99
N GLY A 561 28.61 -26.63 26.11
CA GLY A 561 27.72 -25.51 26.47
C GLY A 561 26.26 -25.91 26.71
N LEU A 562 25.86 -27.15 26.38
CA LEU A 562 24.50 -27.64 26.61
C LEU A 562 24.28 -28.05 28.07
N PRO A 563 23.03 -27.99 28.57
CA PRO A 563 22.71 -28.55 29.88
C PRO A 563 22.93 -30.07 29.92
N ASP A 564 23.08 -30.62 31.13
CA ASP A 564 23.38 -32.04 31.40
C ASP A 564 22.46 -33.04 30.69
N GLN A 565 21.24 -32.62 30.33
CA GLN A 565 20.27 -33.43 29.63
C GLN A 565 19.73 -32.67 28.42
N PHE A 566 19.61 -33.39 27.29
CA PHE A 566 18.90 -32.85 26.13
C PHE A 566 17.45 -32.50 26.49
N PRO A 567 16.96 -31.31 26.10
CA PRO A 567 15.58 -30.92 26.33
C PRO A 567 14.60 -31.92 25.69
N ARG A 568 13.58 -32.34 26.45
CA ARG A 568 12.54 -33.25 25.96
C ARG A 568 11.71 -32.61 24.84
N SER A 569 11.45 -31.31 24.94
CA SER A 569 10.80 -30.51 23.91
C SER A 569 11.28 -29.07 23.96
N LEU A 570 11.20 -28.37 22.82
CA LEU A 570 11.49 -26.94 22.71
C LEU A 570 10.19 -26.15 22.51
N LYS A 571 10.07 -25.00 23.19
CA LYS A 571 9.00 -24.02 22.93
C LYS A 571 9.18 -23.42 21.53
N ILE A 572 8.14 -22.76 21.03
CA ILE A 572 8.17 -22.21 19.66
C ILE A 572 9.25 -21.13 19.50
N GLU A 573 9.52 -20.37 20.56
CA GLU A 573 10.60 -19.39 20.60
C GLU A 573 11.99 -20.06 20.50
N ASP A 574 12.20 -21.16 21.22
CA ASP A 574 13.47 -21.89 21.20
C ASP A 574 13.67 -22.69 19.91
N GLN A 575 12.59 -23.06 19.23
CA GLN A 575 12.64 -23.57 17.87
C GLN A 575 13.02 -22.47 16.87
N GLY A 576 12.58 -21.23 17.11
CA GLY A 576 13.09 -20.07 16.38
C GLY A 576 14.58 -19.89 16.60
N ARG A 577 15.07 -19.97 17.85
CA ARG A 577 16.50 -19.94 18.18
C ARG A 577 17.27 -21.07 17.51
N PHE A 578 16.70 -22.27 17.46
CA PHE A 578 17.26 -23.42 16.74
C PHE A 578 17.47 -23.10 15.25
N ALA A 579 16.48 -22.51 14.59
CA ALA A 579 16.61 -22.11 13.19
C ALA A 579 17.71 -21.07 12.96
N ILE A 580 17.84 -20.09 13.87
CA ILE A 580 18.87 -19.04 13.82
C ILE A 580 20.26 -19.64 14.01
N GLY A 581 20.46 -20.46 15.06
CA GLY A 581 21.75 -21.11 15.32
C GLY A 581 22.18 -22.07 14.21
N TYR A 582 21.22 -22.81 13.64
CA TYR A 582 21.45 -23.65 12.47
C TYR A 582 21.91 -22.83 11.27
N TYR A 583 21.24 -21.71 10.98
CA TYR A 583 21.58 -20.85 9.86
C TYR A 583 22.98 -20.24 10.02
N HIS A 584 23.28 -19.63 11.17
CA HIS A 584 24.59 -19.01 11.44
C HIS A 584 25.74 -20.01 11.32
N GLN A 585 25.60 -21.19 11.94
CA GLN A 585 26.63 -22.22 11.87
C GLN A 585 26.79 -22.76 10.44
N SER A 586 25.69 -22.94 9.70
CA SER A 586 25.75 -23.38 8.31
C SER A 586 26.49 -22.37 7.43
N GLN A 587 26.16 -21.08 7.53
CA GLN A 587 26.81 -20.02 6.76
C GLN A 587 28.31 -19.92 7.04
N SER A 588 28.73 -20.12 8.30
CA SER A 588 30.15 -20.09 8.67
C SER A 588 31.02 -21.10 7.91
N TYR A 589 30.45 -22.24 7.49
CA TYR A 589 31.16 -23.24 6.68
C TYR A 589 31.15 -22.92 5.18
N PHE A 590 30.15 -22.17 4.69
CA PHE A 590 30.12 -21.71 3.30
C PHE A 590 31.12 -20.58 3.07
N THR A 591 31.13 -19.55 3.92
CA THR A 591 32.04 -18.41 3.77
C THR A 591 33.51 -18.82 3.83
N ARG A 592 33.86 -19.77 4.72
CA ARG A 592 35.23 -20.32 4.80
C ARG A 592 35.68 -21.01 3.50
N ARG A 593 34.74 -21.60 2.75
CA ARG A 593 35.03 -22.25 1.47
C ARG A 593 35.30 -21.22 0.38
N ASP A 594 34.50 -20.16 0.30
CA ASP A 594 34.71 -19.08 -0.68
C ASP A 594 36.04 -18.34 -0.43
N THR A 595 36.44 -18.13 0.82
CA THR A 595 37.77 -17.57 1.15
C THR A 595 38.93 -18.52 0.85
N ALA A 596 38.73 -19.83 0.92
CA ALA A 596 39.75 -20.80 0.55
C ALA A 596 39.88 -20.91 -0.99
N ASP A 597 38.75 -21.00 -1.70
CA ASP A 597 38.72 -21.09 -3.17
C ASP A 597 39.23 -19.78 -3.83
N SER A 598 39.03 -18.61 -3.22
CA SER A 598 39.61 -17.34 -3.68
C SER A 598 41.12 -17.21 -3.38
N ALA A 599 41.60 -17.71 -2.24
CA ALA A 599 43.04 -17.74 -1.94
C ALA A 599 43.83 -18.68 -2.88
N TYR A 600 43.23 -19.79 -3.30
CA TYR A 600 43.83 -20.69 -4.30
C TYR A 600 43.82 -20.11 -5.74
N ALA A 601 42.89 -19.21 -6.06
CA ALA A 601 42.88 -18.53 -7.36
C ALA A 601 44.03 -17.50 -7.46
N ASP A 602 44.35 -16.82 -6.37
CA ASP A 602 45.39 -15.78 -6.31
C ASP A 602 46.83 -16.35 -6.30
N GLU A 603 47.03 -17.57 -5.77
CA GLU A 603 48.33 -18.28 -5.82
C GLU A 603 48.63 -18.96 -7.16
N SER A 604 47.66 -19.04 -8.08
CA SER A 604 47.81 -19.69 -9.39
C SER A 604 48.15 -18.75 -10.56
N ALA A 605 48.26 -17.44 -10.29
CA ALA A 605 48.73 -16.45 -11.26
C ALA A 605 50.26 -16.37 -11.23
N GLU A 606 50.95 -17.15 -12.07
CA GLU A 606 52.35 -16.89 -12.39
C GLU A 606 52.48 -15.51 -13.08
N PRO A 607 53.53 -14.72 -12.78
CA PRO A 607 53.74 -13.44 -13.43
C PRO A 607 54.25 -13.69 -14.85
N THR A 608 53.39 -13.52 -15.85
CA THR A 608 53.82 -13.49 -17.25
C THR A 608 54.46 -12.13 -17.54
N ASP A 609 55.77 -12.17 -17.82
CA ASP A 609 56.52 -11.06 -18.40
C ASP A 609 55.84 -10.57 -19.69
N ILE A 610 55.49 -9.29 -19.72
CA ILE A 610 54.91 -8.63 -20.90
C ILE A 610 56.06 -8.02 -21.71
N GLU A 611 56.44 -8.68 -22.80
CA GLU A 611 57.15 -8.04 -23.91
C GLU A 611 56.18 -7.11 -24.66
N THR A 612 56.50 -5.83 -24.69
CA THR A 612 55.80 -4.80 -25.47
C THR A 612 56.35 -4.72 -26.89
N GLU A 613 55.58 -5.21 -27.86
CA GLU A 613 55.52 -4.69 -29.24
C GLU A 613 54.07 -4.21 -29.43
N GLY A 614 53.77 -2.94 -29.75
CA GLY A 614 54.28 -2.17 -30.86
C GLY A 614 53.28 -2.27 -32.02
N ALA A 615 52.22 -1.46 -32.03
CA ALA A 615 51.32 -1.38 -33.18
C ALA A 615 50.76 0.05 -33.35
N ASP A 616 51.39 0.77 -34.28
CA ASP A 616 50.74 1.79 -35.11
C ASP A 616 49.70 1.11 -36.02
N GLN A 617 48.44 1.56 -35.93
CA GLN A 617 47.55 2.00 -37.02
C GLN A 617 46.11 2.14 -36.54
#